data_AF-A0A2V6WM56-F1
#
_entry.id   AF-A0A2V6WM56-F1
#
_cell.length_a   1.000
_cell.length_b   1.000
_cell.length_c   1.000
_cell.angle_alpha   90.00
_cell.angle_beta   90.00
_cell.angle_gamma   90.00
#
_symmetry.space_group_name_H-M   'P 1'
#
loop_
_entity.id
_entity.type
_entity.pdbx_description
1 polymer ?
#
loop_
_entity_poly.entity_id
_entity_poly.type
_entity_poly.pdbx_seq_one_letter_code
_entity_poly.pdbx_strand_id
1 'polypeptide(L)'
;MYGALRQAILDRTFDPGEPLDHLVRVVPKKGAFVRSLSHDEIRDLYQVREELEALAAGRQHEALASPRADARQTEEAGMADSPFRTKLQAAVNARHSRLNPFTDKWVRGELTRAQLGSWAAQHYQYVSQFPRWCATVYGRCTDPDARDFLLENIIEEESGTKHVDLLIRFAEACGVARAEVESRQQLPTTRGLTAWCFEMSHQPFHVAAAGLLVGLESQVPGIYQRNLPPLKTHYGFTDREVEFFAIHIEAD
;
A
#
# COMPACT_ATOMS: atom_id res chain seq x y z
N MET A 1 10.20 33.53 5.85
CA MET A 1 10.00 32.77 7.10
C MET A 1 10.82 31.48 7.12
N TYR A 2 10.74 30.61 6.09
CA TYR A 2 11.52 29.36 5.99
C TYR A 2 13.05 29.55 5.92
N GLY A 3 13.53 30.53 5.15
CA GLY A 3 14.97 30.81 5.03
C GLY A 3 15.63 31.26 6.33
N ALA A 4 14.93 32.05 7.15
CA ALA A 4 15.46 32.54 8.42
C ALA A 4 15.51 31.44 9.50
N LEU A 5 14.53 30.53 9.52
CA LEU A 5 14.53 29.38 10.43
C LEU A 5 15.61 28.36 10.04
N ARG A 6 15.80 28.11 8.73
CA ARG A 6 16.90 27.29 8.18
C ARG A 6 18.26 27.85 8.57
N GLN A 7 18.44 29.17 8.45
CA GLN A 7 19.72 29.80 8.78
C GLN A 7 19.99 29.85 10.29
N ALA A 8 18.97 30.06 11.11
CA ALA A 8 19.09 30.01 12.57
C ALA A 8 19.44 28.61 13.12
N ILE A 9 19.08 27.53 12.42
CA ILE A 9 19.45 26.15 12.78
C ILE A 9 20.90 25.84 12.37
N LEU A 10 21.34 26.33 11.20
CA LEU A 10 22.69 26.10 10.67
C LEU A 10 23.76 26.98 11.35
N ASP A 11 23.39 28.19 11.79
CA ASP A 11 24.31 29.16 12.41
C ASP A 11 24.48 28.93 13.93
N ARG A 12 23.70 28.04 14.56
CA ARG A 12 23.91 27.65 15.96
C ARG A 12 25.14 26.74 16.07
N THR A 13 26.27 27.27 16.54
CA THR A 13 27.33 26.43 17.12
C THR A 13 26.76 25.76 18.37
N PHE A 14 26.47 24.47 18.28
CA PHE A 14 25.78 23.73 19.32
C PHE A 14 26.73 23.42 20.49
N ASP A 15 26.34 23.84 21.70
CA ASP A 15 27.01 23.45 22.95
C ASP A 15 26.54 22.03 23.32
N PRO A 16 27.42 21.01 23.34
CA PRO A 16 27.05 19.63 23.64
C PRO A 16 26.49 19.41 25.06
N GLY A 17 26.46 20.44 25.91
CA GLY A 17 25.87 20.40 27.25
C GLY A 17 24.39 20.81 27.36
N GLU A 18 23.73 21.31 26.31
CA GLU A 18 22.32 21.74 26.38
C GLU A 18 21.36 20.54 26.18
N PRO A 19 20.47 20.22 27.15
CA PRO A 19 19.47 19.16 26.96
C PRO A 19 18.39 19.66 25.99
N LEU A 20 18.28 19.04 24.83
CA LEU A 20 17.22 19.31 23.85
C LEU A 20 16.24 18.15 23.80
N ASP A 21 15.36 18.11 24.80
CA ASP A 21 14.51 16.95 25.02
C ASP A 21 13.38 16.83 23.97
N HIS A 22 13.08 17.88 23.19
CA HIS A 22 11.94 17.88 22.26
C HIS A 22 12.13 18.78 21.03
N LEU A 23 12.84 18.33 19.98
CA LEU A 23 12.76 18.98 18.66
C LEU A 23 11.73 18.27 17.77
N VAL A 24 10.52 18.83 17.74
CA VAL A 24 9.43 18.40 16.87
C VAL A 24 9.57 19.04 15.49
N ARG A 25 9.72 18.23 14.45
CA ARG A 25 9.63 18.70 13.06
C ARG A 25 8.15 18.80 12.66
N VAL A 26 7.68 20.01 12.39
CA VAL A 26 6.40 20.25 11.68
C VAL A 26 6.72 20.61 10.23
N VAL A 27 6.34 19.76 9.28
CA VAL A 27 6.39 20.07 7.84
C VAL A 27 4.98 20.48 7.40
N PRO A 28 4.77 21.72 6.92
CA PRO A 28 3.48 22.13 6.41
C PRO A 28 3.31 21.56 5.00
N LYS A 29 2.19 20.84 4.82
CA LYS A 29 1.69 20.22 3.59
C LYS A 29 2.33 18.88 3.18
N LYS A 30 2.10 17.84 3.98
CA LYS A 30 1.72 16.46 3.56
C LYS A 30 1.72 15.57 4.82
N GLY A 31 0.70 14.71 4.93
CA GLY A 31 0.26 14.02 6.14
C GLY A 31 1.36 13.57 7.10
N ALA A 32 1.16 13.88 8.38
CA ALA A 32 2.12 13.63 9.44
C ALA A 32 2.12 12.17 9.87
N PHE A 33 3.31 11.55 9.90
CA PHE A 33 3.61 10.46 10.81
C PHE A 33 4.44 11.02 11.96
N VAL A 34 4.03 10.74 13.19
CA VAL A 34 4.80 11.10 14.39
C VAL A 34 5.54 9.85 14.85
N ARG A 35 6.83 9.78 14.53
CA ARG A 35 7.80 8.94 15.25
C ARG A 35 8.93 9.85 15.73
N SER A 36 9.40 9.63 16.96
CA SER A 36 10.63 10.25 17.44
C SER A 36 11.80 9.71 16.62
N LEU A 37 12.40 10.55 15.81
CA LEU A 37 13.64 10.24 15.10
C LEU A 37 14.82 10.66 15.97
N SER A 38 15.86 9.84 16.00
CA SER A 38 17.13 10.22 16.62
C SER A 38 17.80 11.34 15.81
N HIS A 39 18.71 12.07 16.45
CA HIS A 39 19.50 13.11 15.77
C HIS A 39 20.26 12.57 14.55
N ASP A 40 20.73 11.32 14.63
CA ASP A 40 21.48 10.67 13.57
C ASP A 40 20.59 10.31 12.39
N GLU A 41 19.38 9.78 12.66
CA GLU A 41 18.40 9.47 11.61
C GLU A 41 17.97 10.72 10.83
N ILE A 42 17.80 11.87 11.52
CA ILE A 42 17.44 13.13 10.88
C ILE A 42 18.59 13.61 9.98
N ARG A 43 19.82 13.58 10.49
CA ARG A 43 21.02 14.00 9.77
C ARG A 43 21.23 13.14 8.52
N ASP A 44 21.14 11.82 8.64
CA ASP A 44 21.31 10.90 7.53
C ASP A 44 20.23 11.12 6.45
N LEU A 45 18.97 11.35 6.84
CA LEU A 45 17.88 11.65 5.91
C LEU A 45 18.10 12.95 5.12
N TYR A 46 18.59 14.00 5.77
CA TYR A 46 18.88 15.27 5.08
C TYR A 46 20.12 15.16 4.20
N GLN A 47 21.15 14.44 4.64
CA GLN A 47 22.36 14.23 3.85
C GLN A 47 22.07 13.37 2.61
N VAL A 48 21.30 12.28 2.75
CA VAL A 48 20.82 11.47 1.61
C VAL A 48 19.98 12.30 0.66
N ARG A 49 19.11 13.18 1.19
CA ARG A 49 18.29 14.07 0.35
C ARG A 49 19.14 15.09 -0.40
N GLU A 50 20.13 15.72 0.24
CA GLU A 50 21.03 16.69 -0.41
C GLU A 50 21.85 16.02 -1.52
N GLU A 51 22.37 14.82 -1.30
CA GLU A 51 23.07 14.03 -2.33
C GLU A 51 22.13 13.65 -3.48
N LEU A 52 20.88 13.26 -3.20
CA LEU A 52 19.88 12.96 -4.23
C LEU A 52 19.49 14.22 -5.04
N GLU A 53 19.33 15.37 -4.38
CA GLU A 53 19.03 16.65 -5.03
C GLU A 53 20.22 17.13 -5.87
N ALA A 54 21.46 16.97 -5.39
CA ALA A 54 22.68 17.25 -6.16
C ALA A 54 22.82 16.33 -7.39
N LEU A 55 22.54 15.04 -7.24
CA LEU A 55 22.51 14.07 -8.34
C LEU A 55 21.36 14.33 -9.34
N ALA A 56 20.24 14.87 -8.88
CA ALA A 56 19.12 15.26 -9.75
C ALA A 56 19.44 16.56 -10.50
N ALA A 57 20.03 17.55 -9.83
CA ALA A 57 20.47 18.80 -10.45
C ALA A 57 21.59 18.56 -11.49
N GLY A 58 22.50 17.62 -11.24
CA GLY A 58 23.51 17.19 -12.21
C GLY A 58 22.93 16.49 -13.44
N ARG A 59 21.81 15.78 -13.30
CA ARG A 59 21.11 15.09 -14.41
C ARG A 59 20.19 16.00 -15.24
N GLN A 60 19.75 17.13 -14.69
CA GLN A 60 18.88 18.07 -15.40
C GLN A 60 19.59 18.88 -16.50
N HIS A 61 20.94 18.83 -16.56
CA HIS A 61 21.70 19.51 -17.61
C HIS A 61 21.80 18.71 -18.94
N GLU A 62 21.36 17.45 -19.00
CA GLU A 62 21.50 16.59 -20.19
C GLU A 62 20.18 16.16 -20.86
N ALA A 63 19.01 16.52 -20.36
CA ALA A 63 17.75 16.06 -20.96
C ALA A 63 16.66 17.14 -21.01
N LEU A 64 16.67 17.94 -22.08
CA LEU A 64 15.49 18.67 -22.55
C LEU A 64 15.33 18.47 -24.06
N ALA A 65 14.42 17.57 -24.44
CA ALA A 65 13.39 17.75 -25.48
C ALA A 65 12.83 16.40 -25.95
N SER A 66 11.52 16.14 -25.76
CA SER A 66 10.58 15.97 -26.89
C SER A 66 9.14 15.74 -26.39
N PRO A 67 8.11 16.16 -27.14
CA PRO A 67 6.70 16.09 -26.75
C PRO A 67 6.03 14.83 -27.29
N ARG A 68 4.93 14.38 -26.64
CA ARG A 68 3.78 13.76 -27.33
C ARG A 68 2.62 13.50 -26.38
N ALA A 69 1.60 14.35 -26.49
CA ALA A 69 0.23 14.07 -26.10
C ALA A 69 -0.56 13.90 -27.40
N ASP A 70 -0.51 12.72 -28.04
CA ASP A 70 -1.46 12.35 -29.11
C ASP A 70 -1.48 10.85 -29.51
N ALA A 71 -1.10 9.93 -28.61
CA ALA A 71 -1.12 8.49 -28.92
C ALA A 71 -2.31 7.73 -28.29
N ARG A 72 -3.10 8.38 -27.42
CA ARG A 72 -4.11 7.70 -26.59
C ARG A 72 -5.37 7.23 -27.33
N GLN A 73 -5.54 7.54 -28.62
CA GLN A 73 -6.78 7.20 -29.35
C GLN A 73 -6.68 6.01 -30.31
N THR A 74 -5.51 5.38 -30.46
CA THR A 74 -5.33 4.27 -31.41
C THR A 74 -5.09 2.88 -30.80
N GLU A 75 -5.04 2.73 -29.47
CA GLU A 75 -4.80 1.44 -28.81
C GLU A 75 -6.02 0.78 -28.15
N GLU A 76 -7.16 1.47 -28.05
CA GLU A 76 -8.40 0.88 -27.49
C GLU A 76 -8.96 -0.27 -28.35
N ALA A 77 -8.50 -0.44 -29.59
CA ALA A 77 -8.96 -1.48 -30.52
C ALA A 77 -8.15 -2.78 -30.51
N GLY A 78 -7.19 -2.97 -29.58
CA GLY A 78 -6.15 -4.00 -29.72
C GLY A 78 -5.91 -5.01 -28.58
N MET A 79 -6.49 -4.86 -27.38
CA MET A 79 -6.36 -5.90 -26.34
C MET A 79 -7.39 -7.02 -26.52
N ALA A 80 -7.31 -7.75 -27.63
CA ALA A 80 -7.95 -9.05 -27.73
C ALA A 80 -7.36 -10.01 -26.68
N ASP A 81 -8.16 -10.98 -26.21
CA ASP A 81 -7.76 -12.06 -25.31
C ASP A 81 -6.52 -12.80 -25.83
N SER A 82 -5.33 -12.37 -25.41
CA SER A 82 -4.09 -13.04 -25.80
C SER A 82 -4.04 -14.42 -25.12
N PRO A 83 -3.45 -15.45 -25.78
CA PRO A 83 -3.27 -16.76 -25.15
C PRO A 83 -2.50 -16.69 -23.82
N PHE A 84 -1.65 -15.67 -23.64
CA PHE A 84 -0.96 -15.40 -22.39
C PHE A 84 -1.92 -14.89 -21.30
N ARG A 85 -2.77 -13.89 -21.61
CA ARG A 85 -3.79 -13.37 -20.69
C ARG A 85 -4.74 -14.48 -20.23
N THR A 86 -5.24 -15.30 -21.16
CA THR A 86 -6.12 -16.42 -20.82
C THR A 86 -5.44 -17.43 -19.89
N LYS A 87 -4.17 -17.76 -20.12
CA LYS A 87 -3.41 -18.68 -19.24
C LYS A 87 -3.20 -18.08 -17.84
N LEU A 88 -2.90 -16.78 -17.74
CA LEU A 88 -2.71 -16.10 -16.47
C LEU A 88 -4.03 -16.06 -15.68
N GLN A 89 -5.14 -15.70 -16.33
CA GLN A 89 -6.47 -15.73 -15.73
C GLN A 89 -6.87 -17.13 -15.26
N ALA A 90 -6.57 -18.16 -16.05
CA ALA A 90 -6.83 -19.54 -15.68
C ALA A 90 -6.01 -19.97 -14.45
N ALA A 91 -4.75 -19.56 -14.36
CA ALA A 91 -3.89 -19.84 -13.21
C ALA A 91 -4.44 -19.22 -11.92
N VAL A 92 -4.88 -17.96 -11.96
CA VAL A 92 -5.53 -17.28 -10.82
C VAL A 92 -6.83 -18.00 -10.44
N ASN A 93 -7.70 -18.28 -11.42
CA ASN A 93 -9.01 -18.89 -11.18
C ASN A 93 -8.92 -20.30 -10.60
N ALA A 94 -7.88 -21.08 -10.96
CA ALA A 94 -7.69 -22.45 -10.49
C ALA A 94 -7.40 -22.55 -8.97
N ARG A 95 -6.96 -21.46 -8.33
CA ARG A 95 -6.59 -21.40 -6.91
C ARG A 95 -7.12 -20.14 -6.21
N HIS A 96 -8.18 -19.55 -6.77
CA HIS A 96 -8.71 -18.28 -6.27
C HIS A 96 -9.19 -18.39 -4.83
N SER A 97 -8.84 -17.41 -4.00
CA SER A 97 -9.11 -17.40 -2.56
C SER A 97 -10.61 -17.44 -2.21
N ARG A 98 -11.50 -17.10 -3.15
CA ARG A 98 -12.95 -17.25 -2.97
C ARG A 98 -13.38 -18.70 -2.78
N LEU A 99 -12.54 -19.67 -3.16
CA LEU A 99 -12.78 -21.10 -2.98
C LEU A 99 -12.36 -21.60 -1.59
N ASN A 100 -11.81 -20.75 -0.74
CA ASN A 100 -11.40 -21.15 0.60
C ASN A 100 -12.63 -21.45 1.50
N PRO A 101 -12.63 -22.55 2.27
CA PRO A 101 -13.74 -22.87 3.19
C PRO A 101 -14.07 -21.77 4.20
N PHE A 102 -13.12 -20.90 4.52
CA PHE A 102 -13.34 -19.71 5.35
C PHE A 102 -14.31 -18.72 4.69
N THR A 103 -14.20 -18.51 3.38
CA THR A 103 -15.13 -17.67 2.60
C THR A 103 -16.54 -18.24 2.63
N ASP A 104 -16.72 -19.56 2.52
CA ASP A 104 -18.05 -20.15 2.57
C ASP A 104 -18.70 -20.03 3.95
N LYS A 105 -17.92 -20.18 5.04
CA LYS A 105 -18.40 -19.92 6.40
C LYS A 105 -18.80 -18.45 6.60
N TRP A 106 -17.99 -17.53 6.08
CA TRP A 106 -18.30 -16.10 6.10
C TRP A 106 -19.62 -15.81 5.41
N VAL A 107 -19.78 -16.32 4.17
CA VAL A 107 -20.98 -16.05 3.36
C VAL A 107 -22.24 -16.60 4.02
N ARG A 108 -22.15 -17.74 4.70
CA ARG A 108 -23.28 -18.37 5.40
C ARG A 108 -23.58 -17.79 6.79
N GLY A 109 -22.84 -16.79 7.25
CA GLY A 109 -23.06 -16.22 8.58
C GLY A 109 -22.51 -17.08 9.73
N GLU A 110 -21.62 -18.03 9.46
CA GLU A 110 -21.16 -19.04 10.43
C GLU A 110 -19.91 -18.64 11.23
N LEU A 111 -19.26 -17.54 10.85
CA LEU A 111 -18.15 -16.97 11.63
C LEU A 111 -18.64 -16.18 12.84
N THR A 112 -17.80 -16.05 13.88
CA THR A 112 -18.06 -15.11 14.99
C THR A 112 -17.41 -13.75 14.71
N ARG A 113 -17.89 -12.69 15.37
CA ARG A 113 -17.23 -11.36 15.31
C ARG A 113 -15.76 -11.43 15.73
N ALA A 114 -15.43 -12.25 16.73
CA ALA A 114 -14.04 -12.45 17.15
C ALA A 114 -13.17 -13.12 16.05
N GLN A 115 -13.74 -14.05 15.28
CA GLN A 115 -13.04 -14.65 14.14
C GLN A 115 -12.82 -13.64 13.01
N LEU A 116 -13.81 -12.80 12.71
CA LEU A 116 -13.69 -11.71 11.74
C LEU A 116 -12.63 -10.68 12.17
N GLY A 117 -12.62 -10.29 13.44
CA GLY A 117 -11.60 -9.41 14.00
C GLY A 117 -10.19 -10.01 13.95
N SER A 118 -10.05 -11.30 14.25
CA SER A 118 -8.77 -12.00 14.12
C SER A 118 -8.29 -12.10 12.67
N TRP A 119 -9.22 -12.32 11.73
CA TRP A 119 -8.92 -12.23 10.29
C TRP A 119 -8.43 -10.84 9.92
N ALA A 120 -9.13 -9.78 10.33
CA ALA A 120 -8.74 -8.40 10.02
C ALA A 120 -7.36 -8.05 10.59
N ALA A 121 -7.07 -8.48 11.82
CA ALA A 121 -5.77 -8.29 12.45
C ALA A 121 -4.63 -9.01 11.71
N GLN A 122 -4.87 -10.21 11.17
CA GLN A 122 -3.88 -10.91 10.35
C GLN A 122 -3.77 -10.33 8.94
N HIS A 123 -4.89 -9.89 8.36
CA HIS A 123 -4.96 -9.29 7.04
C HIS A 123 -4.16 -7.98 7.01
N TYR A 124 -4.32 -7.13 8.03
CA TYR A 124 -3.58 -5.89 8.20
C TYR A 124 -2.06 -6.08 8.09
N GLN A 125 -1.53 -7.16 8.66
CA GLN A 125 -0.10 -7.43 8.70
C GLN A 125 0.54 -7.61 7.31
N TYR A 126 -0.25 -7.98 6.29
CA TYR A 126 0.23 -7.99 4.92
C TYR A 126 -0.21 -6.75 4.13
N VAL A 127 -1.48 -6.31 4.21
CA VAL A 127 -1.96 -5.19 3.37
C VAL A 127 -1.25 -3.89 3.70
N SER A 128 -0.86 -3.68 4.97
CA SER A 128 -0.09 -2.49 5.38
C SER A 128 1.32 -2.40 4.77
N GLN A 129 1.82 -3.46 4.16
CA GLN A 129 3.09 -3.48 3.44
C GLN A 129 2.91 -3.44 1.92
N PHE A 130 1.70 -3.69 1.43
CA PHE A 130 1.42 -3.83 -0.01
C PHE A 130 1.83 -2.59 -0.82
N PRO A 131 1.53 -1.35 -0.40
CA PRO A 131 1.96 -0.15 -1.14
C PRO A 131 3.48 -0.03 -1.26
N ARG A 132 4.24 -0.55 -0.28
CA ARG A 132 5.70 -0.54 -0.30
C ARG A 132 6.27 -1.56 -1.29
N TRP A 133 5.60 -2.70 -1.43
CA TRP A 133 5.92 -3.67 -2.48
C TRP A 133 5.57 -3.12 -3.86
N CYS A 134 4.40 -2.47 -4.03
CA CYS A 134 4.06 -1.77 -5.27
C CYS A 134 5.11 -0.69 -5.62
N ALA A 135 5.55 0.11 -4.64
CA ALA A 135 6.60 1.11 -4.85
C ALA A 135 7.95 0.49 -5.25
N THR A 136 8.26 -0.69 -4.72
CA THR A 136 9.46 -1.46 -5.10
C THR A 136 9.39 -1.91 -6.57
N VAL A 137 8.22 -2.37 -7.01
CA VAL A 137 7.97 -2.73 -8.42
C VAL A 137 8.03 -1.48 -9.31
N TYR A 138 7.37 -0.40 -8.90
CA TYR A 138 7.38 0.90 -9.59
C TYR A 138 8.82 1.39 -9.83
N GLY A 139 9.67 1.35 -8.80
CA GLY A 139 11.06 1.81 -8.88
C GLY A 139 11.94 1.00 -9.85
N ARG A 140 11.54 -0.23 -10.19
CA ARG A 140 12.23 -1.11 -11.14
C ARG A 140 11.54 -1.18 -12.51
N CYS A 141 10.35 -0.59 -12.65
CA CYS A 141 9.57 -0.63 -13.87
C CYS A 141 10.10 0.41 -14.88
N THR A 142 10.60 -0.06 -16.02
CA THR A 142 11.10 0.82 -17.08
C THR A 142 9.99 1.36 -17.98
N ASP A 143 8.85 0.69 -18.01
CA ASP A 143 7.69 1.07 -18.81
C ASP A 143 6.91 2.24 -18.16
N PRO A 144 6.73 3.38 -18.85
CA PRO A 144 6.08 4.55 -18.27
C PRO A 144 4.60 4.35 -17.97
N ASP A 145 3.85 3.67 -18.84
CA ASP A 145 2.40 3.50 -18.65
C ASP A 145 2.11 2.54 -17.50
N ALA A 146 2.92 1.47 -17.37
CA ALA A 146 2.85 0.59 -16.21
C ALA A 146 3.25 1.29 -14.90
N ARG A 147 4.16 2.28 -14.95
CA ARG A 147 4.50 3.10 -13.77
C ARG A 147 3.35 4.01 -13.36
N ASP A 148 2.64 4.61 -14.31
CA ASP A 148 1.47 5.44 -13.99
C ASP A 148 0.40 4.60 -13.28
N PHE A 149 0.10 3.40 -13.78
CA PHE A 149 -0.81 2.45 -13.11
C PHE A 149 -0.36 2.09 -11.69
N LEU A 150 0.92 1.73 -11.51
CA LEU A 150 1.45 1.39 -10.19
C LEU A 150 1.41 2.57 -9.21
N LEU A 151 1.61 3.79 -9.72
CA LEU A 151 1.54 5.01 -8.92
C LEU A 151 0.10 5.29 -8.48
N GLU A 152 -0.88 5.06 -9.36
CA GLU A 152 -2.31 5.15 -9.04
C GLU A 152 -2.67 4.19 -7.89
N ASN A 153 -2.33 2.90 -7.99
CA ASN A 153 -2.56 1.96 -6.88
C ASN A 153 -1.94 2.42 -5.55
N ILE A 154 -0.69 2.91 -5.58
CA ILE A 154 -0.02 3.38 -4.35
C ILE A 154 -0.77 4.59 -3.77
N ILE A 155 -1.25 5.50 -4.60
CA ILE A 155 -2.00 6.68 -4.18
C ILE A 155 -3.34 6.28 -3.56
N GLU A 156 -4.07 5.36 -4.17
CA GLU A 156 -5.35 4.87 -3.65
C GLU A 156 -5.18 4.26 -2.25
N GLU A 157 -4.15 3.44 -2.07
CA GLU A 157 -3.86 2.78 -0.79
C GLU A 157 -3.42 3.75 0.33
N GLU A 158 -2.58 4.74 0.01
CA GLU A 158 -1.84 5.54 1.01
C GLU A 158 -2.31 6.99 1.14
N SER A 159 -3.14 7.50 0.23
CA SER A 159 -3.58 8.90 0.23
C SER A 159 -5.01 9.07 0.76
N GLY A 160 -5.32 10.26 1.26
CA GLY A 160 -6.65 10.53 1.84
C GLY A 160 -6.92 9.64 3.07
N THR A 161 -8.02 8.89 3.02
CA THR A 161 -8.31 7.84 4.01
C THR A 161 -7.65 6.56 3.55
N LYS A 162 -6.60 6.14 4.26
CA LYS A 162 -5.86 4.93 3.89
C LYS A 162 -6.76 3.70 3.97
N HIS A 163 -6.61 2.79 3.02
CA HIS A 163 -7.36 1.52 3.00
C HIS A 163 -7.15 0.74 4.31
N VAL A 164 -5.93 0.76 4.85
CA VAL A 164 -5.61 0.12 6.13
C VAL A 164 -6.34 0.72 7.33
N ASP A 165 -6.66 2.02 7.32
CA ASP A 165 -7.46 2.65 8.38
C ASP A 165 -8.93 2.19 8.34
N LEU A 166 -9.45 1.90 7.14
CA LEU A 166 -10.77 1.30 6.97
C LEU A 166 -10.79 -0.15 7.49
N LEU A 167 -9.73 -0.91 7.24
CA LEU A 167 -9.59 -2.27 7.79
C LEU A 167 -9.48 -2.27 9.32
N ILE A 168 -8.70 -1.34 9.89
CA ILE A 168 -8.62 -1.16 11.34
C ILE A 168 -10.01 -0.84 11.91
N ARG A 169 -10.78 0.04 11.26
CA ARG A 169 -12.15 0.34 11.69
C ARG A 169 -13.05 -0.89 11.68
N PHE A 170 -12.95 -1.74 10.66
CA PHE A 170 -13.68 -3.01 10.63
C PHE A 170 -13.26 -3.93 11.80
N ALA A 171 -11.96 -3.99 12.11
CA ALA A 171 -11.44 -4.74 13.25
C ALA A 171 -11.95 -4.19 14.60
N GLU A 172 -12.03 -2.87 14.75
CA GLU A 172 -12.59 -2.20 15.95
C GLU A 172 -14.08 -2.52 16.12
N ALA A 173 -14.85 -2.54 15.02
CA ALA A 173 -16.24 -3.00 15.03
C ALA A 173 -16.40 -4.49 15.38
N CYS A 174 -15.33 -5.28 15.21
CA CYS A 174 -15.24 -6.66 15.67
C CYS A 174 -14.75 -6.80 17.13
N GLY A 175 -14.39 -5.68 17.79
CA GLY A 175 -13.91 -5.64 19.17
C GLY A 175 -12.38 -5.76 19.32
N VAL A 176 -11.61 -5.59 18.25
CA VAL A 176 -10.13 -5.63 18.29
C VAL A 176 -9.59 -4.21 18.20
N ALA A 177 -8.85 -3.76 19.21
CA ALA A 177 -8.32 -2.39 19.24
C ALA A 177 -7.24 -2.18 18.16
N ARG A 178 -7.14 -0.96 17.61
CA ARG A 178 -6.09 -0.57 16.64
C ARG A 178 -4.69 -1.05 17.04
N ALA A 179 -4.28 -0.78 18.29
CA ALA A 179 -2.95 -1.17 18.76
C ALA A 179 -2.73 -2.69 18.69
N GLU A 180 -3.76 -3.51 18.92
CA GLU A 180 -3.69 -4.96 18.78
C GLU A 180 -3.62 -5.40 17.32
N VAL A 181 -4.34 -4.72 16.41
CA VAL A 181 -4.26 -4.96 14.96
C VAL A 181 -2.85 -4.68 14.44
N GLU A 182 -2.30 -3.52 14.78
CA GLU A 182 -1.00 -3.05 14.30
C GLU A 182 0.15 -3.89 14.84
N SER A 183 0.08 -4.31 16.11
CA SER A 183 1.11 -5.11 16.77
C SER A 183 0.86 -6.62 16.70
N ARG A 184 -0.17 -7.08 15.98
CA ARG A 184 -0.54 -8.50 15.91
C ARG A 184 0.63 -9.34 15.42
N GLN A 185 1.05 -10.31 16.23
CA GLN A 185 2.02 -11.29 15.78
C GLN A 185 1.45 -12.07 14.58
N GLN A 186 2.21 -12.11 13.49
CA GLN A 186 1.84 -12.86 12.30
C GLN A 186 1.77 -14.36 12.61
N LEU A 187 0.67 -14.99 12.19
CA LEU A 187 0.59 -16.45 12.12
C LEU A 187 1.66 -16.98 11.15
N PRO A 188 2.10 -18.25 11.29
CA PRO A 188 3.07 -18.83 10.36
C PRO A 188 2.66 -18.71 8.88
N THR A 189 1.37 -18.82 8.58
CA THR A 189 0.80 -18.65 7.24
C THR A 189 0.86 -17.20 6.76
N THR A 190 0.48 -16.23 7.60
CA THR A 190 0.59 -14.79 7.31
C THR A 190 2.03 -14.39 7.08
N ARG A 191 2.97 -14.90 7.88
CA ARG A 191 4.41 -14.68 7.70
C ARG A 191 4.93 -15.28 6.38
N GLY A 192 4.43 -16.45 6.01
CA GLY A 192 4.73 -17.06 4.71
C GLY A 192 4.27 -16.18 3.55
N LEU A 193 3.04 -15.63 3.64
CA LEU A 193 2.51 -14.70 2.65
C LEU A 193 3.34 -13.42 2.55
N THR A 194 3.65 -12.76 3.68
CA THR A 194 4.42 -11.51 3.67
C THR A 194 5.85 -11.71 3.17
N ALA A 195 6.50 -12.82 3.53
CA ALA A 195 7.80 -13.19 2.99
C ALA A 195 7.75 -13.42 1.48
N TRP A 196 6.74 -14.17 1.00
CA TRP A 196 6.55 -14.38 -0.44
C TRP A 196 6.32 -13.06 -1.18
N CYS A 197 5.48 -12.15 -0.67
CA CYS A 197 5.24 -10.86 -1.29
C CYS A 197 6.50 -9.99 -1.35
N PHE A 198 7.29 -10.00 -0.27
CA PHE A 198 8.57 -9.31 -0.23
C PHE A 198 9.52 -9.83 -1.32
N GLU A 199 9.74 -11.15 -1.39
CA GLU A 199 10.60 -11.77 -2.41
C GLU A 199 10.06 -11.53 -3.83
N MET A 200 8.73 -11.59 -4.02
CA MET A 200 8.07 -11.38 -5.31
C MET A 200 8.24 -9.93 -5.80
N SER A 201 8.13 -8.94 -4.91
CA SER A 201 8.36 -7.52 -5.24
C SER A 201 9.80 -7.25 -5.71
N HIS A 202 10.73 -8.18 -5.45
CA HIS A 202 12.13 -8.10 -5.86
C HIS A 202 12.46 -8.81 -7.16
N GLN A 203 11.49 -9.49 -7.77
CA GLN A 203 11.63 -10.12 -9.08
C GLN A 203 11.62 -9.06 -10.21
N PRO A 204 12.03 -9.44 -11.44
CA PRO A 204 11.85 -8.58 -12.60
C PRO A 204 10.41 -8.07 -12.72
N PHE A 205 10.22 -6.82 -13.15
CA PHE A 205 8.94 -6.11 -12.99
C PHE A 205 7.75 -6.90 -13.50
N HIS A 206 7.86 -7.59 -14.65
CA HIS A 206 6.77 -8.36 -15.24
C HIS A 206 6.38 -9.59 -14.42
N VAL A 207 7.35 -10.22 -13.74
CA VAL A 207 7.10 -11.33 -12.81
C VAL A 207 6.44 -10.80 -11.54
N ALA A 208 6.99 -9.71 -10.98
CA ALA A 208 6.41 -9.07 -9.80
C ALA A 208 4.98 -8.57 -10.08
N ALA A 209 4.74 -8.02 -11.28
CA ALA A 209 3.44 -7.54 -11.70
C ALA A 209 2.41 -8.66 -11.84
N ALA A 210 2.81 -9.75 -12.51
CA ALA A 210 1.97 -10.94 -12.62
C ALA A 210 1.69 -11.59 -11.26
N GLY A 211 2.65 -11.56 -10.33
CA GLY A 211 2.51 -12.15 -9.00
C GLY A 211 1.66 -11.33 -8.04
N LEU A 212 1.95 -10.03 -7.90
CA LEU A 212 1.34 -9.17 -6.89
C LEU A 212 0.04 -8.52 -7.38
N LEU A 213 0.01 -7.95 -8.58
CA LEU A 213 -1.17 -7.22 -9.04
C LEU A 213 -2.18 -8.19 -9.66
N VAL A 214 -1.74 -9.03 -10.61
CA VAL A 214 -2.66 -10.02 -11.22
C VAL A 214 -2.90 -11.22 -10.30
N GLY A 215 -1.85 -11.70 -9.63
CA GLY A 215 -1.92 -12.92 -8.84
C GLY A 215 -2.57 -12.75 -7.47
N LEU A 216 -2.54 -11.55 -6.88
CA LEU A 216 -3.01 -11.30 -5.52
C LEU A 216 -4.12 -10.24 -5.47
N GLU A 217 -3.87 -9.04 -5.98
CA GLU A 217 -4.81 -7.90 -5.91
C GLU A 217 -6.08 -8.15 -6.73
N SER A 218 -5.97 -8.61 -7.99
CA SER A 218 -7.13 -8.84 -8.86
C SER A 218 -8.13 -9.91 -8.36
N GLN A 219 -7.81 -10.61 -7.28
CA GLN A 219 -8.75 -11.55 -6.65
C GLN A 219 -9.74 -10.83 -5.72
N VAL A 220 -9.38 -9.66 -5.20
CA VAL A 220 -10.10 -8.96 -4.14
C VAL A 220 -11.56 -8.69 -4.49
N PRO A 221 -11.90 -8.16 -5.69
CA PRO A 221 -13.29 -7.86 -6.04
C PRO A 221 -14.17 -9.10 -5.99
N GLY A 222 -13.70 -10.21 -6.56
CA GLY A 222 -14.43 -11.47 -6.59
C GLY A 222 -14.64 -12.11 -5.21
N ILE A 223 -13.79 -11.79 -4.23
CA ILE A 223 -13.97 -12.19 -2.83
C ILE A 223 -14.97 -11.27 -2.15
N TYR A 224 -14.78 -9.95 -2.26
CA TYR A 224 -15.55 -8.98 -1.48
C TYR A 224 -16.97 -8.79 -2.00
N GLN A 225 -17.22 -8.97 -3.29
CA GLN A 225 -18.58 -9.07 -3.83
C GLN A 225 -19.41 -10.18 -3.16
N ARG A 226 -18.75 -11.28 -2.73
CA ARG A 226 -19.41 -12.35 -1.97
C ARG A 226 -19.47 -12.07 -0.47
N ASN A 227 -18.43 -11.48 0.10
CA ASN A 227 -18.29 -11.31 1.56
C ASN A 227 -19.06 -10.11 2.11
N LEU A 228 -19.16 -9.02 1.35
CA LEU A 228 -19.73 -7.76 1.83
C LEU A 228 -21.23 -7.87 2.16
N PRO A 229 -22.12 -8.44 1.31
CA PRO A 229 -23.54 -8.51 1.66
C PRO A 229 -23.82 -9.28 2.97
N PRO A 230 -23.20 -10.45 3.23
CA PRO A 230 -23.27 -11.16 4.52
C PRO A 230 -22.85 -10.35 5.74
N LEU A 231 -21.84 -9.47 5.63
CA LEU A 231 -21.45 -8.56 6.72
C LEU A 231 -22.63 -7.71 7.19
N LYS A 232 -23.47 -7.27 6.25
CA LYS A 232 -24.65 -6.48 6.58
C LYS A 232 -25.80 -7.38 7.04
N THR A 233 -26.11 -8.44 6.29
CA THR A 233 -27.33 -9.25 6.50
C THR A 233 -27.24 -10.27 7.64
N HIS A 234 -26.09 -10.90 7.84
CA HIS A 234 -25.90 -11.93 8.87
C HIS A 234 -25.21 -11.39 10.12
N TYR A 235 -24.29 -10.44 9.96
CA TYR A 235 -23.48 -9.94 11.06
C TYR A 235 -23.93 -8.58 11.59
N GLY A 236 -24.76 -7.84 10.84
CA GLY A 236 -25.35 -6.58 11.28
C GLY A 236 -24.35 -5.41 11.33
N PHE A 237 -23.31 -5.42 10.50
CA PHE A 237 -22.43 -4.25 10.35
C PHE A 237 -23.11 -3.15 9.54
N THR A 238 -22.76 -1.90 9.87
CA THR A 238 -23.15 -0.70 9.14
C THR A 238 -22.26 -0.47 7.92
N ASP A 239 -22.71 0.33 6.95
CA ASP A 239 -21.91 0.67 5.75
C ASP A 239 -20.54 1.26 6.10
N ARG A 240 -20.49 2.11 7.13
CA ARG A 240 -19.25 2.74 7.59
C ARG A 240 -18.24 1.73 8.15
N GLU A 241 -18.70 0.65 8.77
CA GLU A 241 -17.84 -0.38 9.36
C GLU A 241 -17.29 -1.35 8.32
N VAL A 242 -17.94 -1.46 7.15
CA VAL A 242 -17.54 -2.37 6.06
C VAL A 242 -17.04 -1.63 4.83
N GLU A 243 -16.78 -0.33 4.95
CA GLU A 243 -16.33 0.54 3.86
C GLU A 243 -15.08 -0.02 3.16
N PHE A 244 -14.16 -0.62 3.92
CA PHE A 244 -12.98 -1.32 3.40
C PHE A 244 -13.33 -2.31 2.28
N PHE A 245 -14.40 -3.09 2.43
CA PHE A 245 -14.76 -4.08 1.42
C PHE A 245 -15.43 -3.45 0.19
N ALA A 246 -16.16 -2.35 0.37
CA ALA A 246 -16.87 -1.68 -0.71
C ALA A 246 -15.89 -1.00 -1.68
N ILE A 247 -14.89 -0.29 -1.14
CA ILE A 247 -13.93 0.43 -1.97
C ILE A 247 -13.09 -0.52 -2.85
N HIS A 248 -12.66 -1.69 -2.34
CA HIS A 248 -11.88 -2.65 -3.12
C HIS A 248 -12.74 -3.51 -4.08
N ILE A 249 -14.06 -3.33 -4.13
CA ILE A 249 -14.88 -3.90 -5.22
C ILE A 249 -14.82 -3.01 -6.46
N GLU A 250 -14.61 -1.71 -6.28
CA GLU A 250 -14.58 -0.70 -7.34
C GLU A 250 -13.15 -0.37 -7.79
N ALA A 251 -12.19 -0.39 -6.87
CA ALA A 251 -10.80 0.00 -7.11
C ALA A 251 -9.92 -1.13 -7.68
N ASP A 252 -10.11 -2.37 -7.24
CA ASP A 252 -9.26 -3.54 -7.59
C ASP A 252 -9.83 -4.39 -8.75
#